data_AF-A0A4Q3Z104-F1
#
_entry.id   AF-A0A4Q3Z104-F1
#
_cell.length_a   1.000
_cell.length_b   1.000
_cell.length_c   1.000
_cell.angle_alpha   90.00
_cell.angle_beta   90.00
_cell.angle_gamma   90.00
#
_symmetry.space_group_name_H-M   'P 1'
#
loop_
_entity.id
_entity.type
_entity.pdbx_description
1 polymer ?
#
loop_
_entity_poly.entity_id
_entity_poly.type
_entity_poly.pdbx_seq_one_letter_code
_entity_poly.pdbx_strand_id
1 'polypeptide(L)'
;MMELPIAGAIALFLALVVLLLSLNLTSLWKWWIKAGAIVLTLSGIVVLYFVFTGVIGWASTGAMPERFSLLATRIVEPDKMTGAPGHIYLWIEEVDDRQIVIGPPRAFEVPYQVE
;
A
#
# COMPACT_ATOMS: atom_id res chain seq x y z
N MET A 1 13.37 -14.48 2.96
CA MET A 1 14.29 -13.42 2.46
C MET A 1 13.75 -12.00 2.64
N MET A 2 12.44 -11.79 2.85
CA MET A 2 11.85 -10.45 3.11
C MET A 2 11.84 -10.02 4.59
N GLU A 3 12.18 -10.91 5.53
CA GLU A 3 12.11 -10.64 6.98
C GLU A 3 13.07 -9.53 7.45
N LEU A 4 14.28 -9.46 6.87
CA LEU A 4 15.31 -8.51 7.32
C LEU A 4 14.99 -7.06 6.94
N PRO A 5 14.56 -6.74 5.70
CA PRO A 5 14.10 -5.40 5.36
C PRO A 5 12.89 -4.95 6.20
N ILE A 6 11.93 -5.86 6.44
CA ILE A 6 10.72 -5.55 7.22
C ILE A 6 11.11 -5.26 8.68
N ALA A 7 11.92 -6.13 9.30
CA ALA A 7 12.40 -5.92 10.66
C ALA A 7 13.22 -4.63 10.79
N GLY A 8 14.07 -4.33 9.81
CA GLY A 8 14.86 -3.09 9.75
C GLY A 8 13.98 -1.84 9.65
N ALA A 9 12.93 -1.87 8.81
CA ALA A 9 11.98 -0.78 8.68
C ALA A 9 11.20 -0.55 10.00
N ILE A 10 10.75 -1.63 10.65
CA ILE A 10 10.09 -1.55 11.96
C ILE A 10 11.02 -0.94 13.00
N ALA A 11 12.27 -1.41 13.09
CA ALA A 11 13.24 -0.91 14.05
C ALA A 11 13.55 0.59 13.83
N LEU A 12 13.72 1.02 12.57
CA LEU A 12 13.94 2.42 12.23
C LEU A 12 12.73 3.30 12.62
N PHE A 13 11.51 2.82 12.34
CA PHE A 13 10.29 3.55 12.69
C PHE A 13 10.14 3.69 14.20
N LEU A 14 10.41 2.62 14.96
CA LEU A 14 10.41 2.67 16.43
C LEU A 14 11.48 3.62 16.97
N ALA A 15 12.69 3.60 16.40
CA ALA A 15 13.75 4.53 16.78
C ALA A 15 13.34 6.00 16.55
N LEU A 16 12.69 6.29 15.42
CA LEU A 16 12.17 7.64 15.13
C LEU A 16 11.07 8.06 16.12
N VAL A 17 10.15 7.15 16.45
CA VAL A 17 9.10 7.40 17.45
C VAL A 17 9.71 7.69 18.83
N VAL A 18 10.66 6.87 19.28
CA VAL A 18 11.36 7.07 20.56
C VAL A 18 12.16 8.36 20.57
N LEU A 19 12.83 8.71 19.47
CA LEU A 19 13.55 9.97 19.33
C LEU A 19 12.60 11.17 19.40
N LEU A 20 11.48 11.13 18.66
CA LEU A 20 10.43 12.16 18.71
C LEU A 20 9.84 12.30 20.11
N LEU A 21 9.55 11.18 20.77
CA LEU A 21 8.99 11.17 22.12
C LEU A 21 10.00 11.70 23.15
N SER A 22 11.27 11.29 23.04
CA SER A 22 12.36 11.77 23.89
C SER A 22 12.55 13.29 23.76
N LEU A 23 12.57 13.81 22.52
CA LEU A 23 12.62 15.24 22.25
C LEU A 23 11.38 15.98 22.77
N ASN A 24 10.20 15.34 22.74
CA ASN A 24 8.98 15.94 23.25
C ASN A 24 8.92 15.98 24.79
N LEU A 25 9.37 14.93 25.48
CA LEU A 25 9.33 14.84 26.95
C LEU A 25 10.48 15.59 27.63
N THR A 26 11.71 15.46 27.15
CA THR A 26 12.90 15.99 27.84
C THR A 26 13.26 17.42 27.45
N SER A 27 12.80 17.90 26.30
CA SER A 27 13.22 19.21 25.79
C SER A 27 12.37 20.36 26.32
N LEU A 28 13.05 21.44 26.72
CA LEU A 28 12.49 22.77 27.06
C LEU A 28 11.92 23.52 25.84
N TRP A 29 11.84 22.87 24.68
CA TRP A 29 11.33 23.46 23.45
C TRP A 29 9.89 23.93 23.61
N LYS A 30 9.60 25.08 22.99
CA LYS A 30 8.25 25.66 22.98
C LYS A 30 7.26 24.65 22.39
N TRP A 31 6.07 24.59 22.98
CA TRP A 31 5.03 23.63 22.61
C TRP A 31 4.65 23.65 21.12
N TRP A 32 4.78 24.80 20.45
CA TRP A 32 4.57 24.93 19.01
C TRP A 32 5.52 24.07 18.17
N ILE A 33 6.78 23.92 18.58
CA ILE A 33 7.76 23.11 17.85
C ILE A 33 7.42 21.62 18.01
N LYS A 34 6.96 21.23 19.21
CA LYS A 34 6.45 19.89 19.50
C LYS A 34 5.22 19.56 18.64
N ALA A 35 4.27 20.50 18.56
CA ALA A 35 3.10 20.37 17.69
C ALA A 35 3.49 20.28 16.20
N GLY A 36 4.43 21.12 15.75
CA GLY A 36 4.96 21.08 14.38
C GLY A 36 5.61 19.74 14.03
N ALA A 37 6.40 19.17 14.94
CA ALA A 37 7.02 17.85 14.74
C ALA A 37 5.99 16.72 14.60
N ILE A 38 4.91 16.76 15.39
CA ILE A 38 3.81 15.78 15.30
C ILE A 38 3.11 15.90 13.94
N VAL A 39 2.72 17.11 13.55
CA VAL A 39 2.04 17.36 12.26
C VAL A 39 2.93 16.93 11.09
N LEU A 40 4.22 17.27 11.13
CA LEU A 40 5.17 16.87 10.10
C LEU A 40 5.27 15.35 9.99
N THR A 41 5.37 14.65 11.13
CA THR A 41 5.44 13.18 11.15
C THR A 41 4.18 12.54 10.57
N LEU A 42 3.00 13.01 10.99
CA LEU A 42 1.72 12.51 10.47
C LEU A 42 1.60 12.75 8.96
N SER A 43 1.96 13.94 8.49
CA SER A 43 1.95 14.26 7.06
C SER A 43 2.92 13.36 6.28
N GLY A 44 4.11 13.10 6.83
CA GLY A 44 5.10 12.20 6.24
C GLY A 44 4.59 10.77 6.12
N ILE A 45 3.88 10.25 7.13
CA ILE A 45 3.26 8.91 7.08
C ILE A 45 2.25 8.83 5.93
N VAL A 46 1.39 9.85 5.77
CA VAL A 46 0.39 9.88 4.70
C VAL A 46 1.05 9.92 3.31
N VAL A 47 2.06 10.77 3.12
CA VAL A 47 2.82 10.83 1.85
C VAL A 47 3.49 9.49 1.56
N LEU A 48 4.12 8.89 2.57
CA LEU A 48 4.83 7.62 2.43
C LEU A 48 3.89 6.48 2.03
N TYR A 49 2.68 6.45 2.58
CA TYR A 49 1.64 5.49 2.18
C TYR A 49 1.33 5.56 0.67
N PHE A 50 1.12 6.77 0.13
CA PHE A 50 0.85 6.95 -1.30
C PHE A 50 2.06 6.59 -2.19
N VAL A 51 3.29 6.85 -1.72
CA VAL A 51 4.49 6.44 -2.45
C VAL A 51 4.63 4.92 -2.50
N PHE A 52 4.48 4.23 -1.36
CA PHE A 52 4.62 2.78 -1.31
C PHE A 52 3.56 2.07 -2.15
N THR A 53 2.29 2.50 -2.06
CA THR A 53 1.22 1.93 -2.89
C THR A 53 1.45 2.13 -4.39
N GLY A 54 2.21 3.15 -4.81
CA GLY A 54 2.58 3.36 -6.20
C GLY A 54 3.80 2.57 -6.68
N VAL A 55 4.67 2.10 -5.77
CA VAL A 55 5.93 1.41 -6.11
C VAL A 55 5.79 -0.12 -6.03
N ILE A 56 4.90 -0.60 -5.16
CA ILE A 56 4.73 -2.04 -4.95
C ILE A 56 3.80 -2.58 -6.05
N GLY A 57 4.34 -3.39 -6.97
CA GLY A 57 3.58 -4.04 -8.04
C GLY A 57 2.66 -5.18 -7.59
N TRP A 58 2.25 -5.21 -6.32
CA TRP A 58 1.34 -6.22 -5.79
C TRP A 58 -0.10 -5.89 -6.19
N ALA A 59 -0.91 -6.93 -6.32
CA ALA A 59 -2.32 -6.78 -6.66
C ALA A 59 -3.07 -6.08 -5.51
N SER A 60 -3.81 -5.02 -5.85
CA SER A 60 -4.66 -4.32 -4.90
C SER A 60 -6.02 -5.00 -4.77
N THR A 61 -6.53 -5.13 -3.55
CA THR A 61 -7.93 -5.50 -3.27
C THR A 61 -8.87 -4.29 -3.30
N GLY A 62 -8.38 -3.13 -3.75
CA GLY A 62 -9.18 -1.91 -3.91
C GLY A 62 -10.21 -2.01 -5.03
N ALA A 63 -11.06 -0.98 -5.13
CA ALA A 63 -12.07 -0.90 -6.18
C ALA A 63 -11.41 -0.80 -7.57
N MET A 64 -11.88 -1.65 -8.50
CA MET A 64 -11.45 -1.64 -9.88
C MET A 64 -12.12 -0.48 -10.65
N PRO A 65 -11.46 0.13 -11.65
CA PRO A 65 -12.10 1.12 -12.50
C PRO A 65 -13.33 0.56 -13.23
N GLU A 66 -14.32 1.40 -13.52
CA GLU A 66 -15.51 0.99 -14.29
C GLU A 66 -15.17 0.57 -15.72
N ARG A 67 -14.13 1.19 -16.30
CA ARG A 67 -13.69 0.99 -17.68
C ARG A 67 -12.20 0.74 -17.68
N PHE A 68 -11.81 -0.42 -18.20
CA PHE A 68 -10.40 -0.81 -18.27
C PHE A 68 -10.14 -1.73 -19.47
N SER A 69 -8.90 -1.70 -19.93
CA SER A 69 -8.34 -2.69 -20.86
C SER A 69 -7.63 -3.77 -20.05
N LEU A 70 -7.95 -5.03 -20.32
CA LEU A 70 -7.30 -6.17 -19.68
C LEU A 70 -5.99 -6.51 -20.41
N LEU A 71 -4.87 -6.46 -19.70
CA LEU A 71 -3.57 -6.83 -20.24
C LEU A 71 -3.26 -8.31 -20.00
N ALA A 72 -3.45 -8.78 -18.76
CA ALA A 72 -3.16 -10.15 -18.37
C ALA A 72 -4.01 -10.59 -17.18
N THR A 73 -4.19 -11.90 -17.07
CA THR A 73 -4.92 -12.52 -15.95
C THR A 73 -4.16 -13.74 -15.45
N ARG A 74 -4.18 -13.94 -14.14
CA ARG A 74 -3.76 -15.18 -13.49
C ARG A 74 -4.87 -15.66 -12.57
N ILE A 75 -5.40 -16.83 -12.86
CA ILE A 75 -6.43 -17.48 -12.04
C ILE A 75 -5.74 -18.51 -11.14
N VAL A 76 -5.99 -18.40 -9.84
CA VAL A 76 -5.59 -19.38 -8.82
C VAL A 76 -6.87 -19.99 -8.28
N GLU A 77 -7.08 -21.26 -8.59
CA GLU A 77 -8.24 -22.00 -8.09
C GLU A 77 -8.11 -22.29 -6.59
N PRO A 78 -9.24 -22.41 -5.88
CA PRO A 78 -9.25 -22.81 -4.48
C PRO A 78 -8.71 -24.24 -4.34
N ASP A 79 -7.84 -24.44 -3.37
CA ASP A 79 -7.27 -25.76 -3.08
C ASP A 79 -8.17 -26.51 -2.09
N LYS A 80 -8.80 -27.58 -2.57
CA LYS A 80 -9.70 -28.43 -1.77
C LYS A 80 -8.97 -29.21 -0.67
N MET A 81 -7.67 -29.46 -0.81
CA MET A 81 -6.88 -30.23 0.16
C MET A 81 -6.42 -29.37 1.33
N THR A 82 -5.96 -28.14 1.05
CA THR A 82 -5.48 -27.22 2.08
C THR A 82 -6.55 -26.27 2.59
N GLY A 83 -7.68 -26.15 1.88
CA GLY A 83 -8.74 -25.19 2.18
C GLY A 83 -8.36 -23.75 1.82
N ALA A 84 -7.29 -23.54 1.03
CA ALA A 84 -6.87 -22.21 0.62
C ALA A 84 -7.88 -21.57 -0.35
N PRO A 85 -8.26 -20.31 -0.15
CA PRO A 85 -9.15 -19.60 -1.07
C PRO A 85 -8.49 -19.41 -2.43
N GLY A 86 -9.31 -19.36 -3.48
CA GLY A 86 -8.86 -19.01 -4.82
C GLY A 86 -8.83 -17.49 -5.02
N HIS A 87 -7.99 -17.04 -5.94
CA HIS A 87 -7.78 -15.63 -6.25
C HIS A 87 -7.66 -15.44 -7.77
N ILE A 88 -8.20 -14.33 -8.28
CA ILE A 88 -8.06 -13.91 -9.66
C ILE A 88 -7.24 -12.62 -9.65
N TYR A 89 -6.04 -12.68 -10.21
CA TYR A 89 -5.15 -11.53 -10.36
C TYR A 89 -5.29 -10.96 -11.76
N LEU A 90 -5.54 -9.66 -11.85
CA LEU A 90 -5.80 -8.93 -13.09
C LEU A 90 -4.78 -7.81 -13.24
N TRP A 91 -4.13 -7.72 -14.39
CA TRP A 91 -3.34 -6.55 -14.80
C TRP A 91 -4.15 -5.77 -15.81
N ILE A 92 -4.48 -4.53 -15.47
CA ILE A 92 -5.39 -3.70 -16.25
C ILE A 92 -4.82 -2.30 -16.47
N GLU A 93 -5.27 -1.65 -17.54
CA GLU A 93 -5.07 -0.22 -17.79
C GLU A 93 -6.42 0.49 -17.73
N GLU A 94 -6.50 1.58 -16.98
CA GLU A 94 -7.71 2.40 -16.93
C GLU A 94 -7.89 3.15 -18.26
N VAL A 95 -9.12 3.14 -18.80
CA VAL A 95 -9.43 3.78 -20.08
C VAL A 95 -10.61 4.75 -19.93
N ASP A 96 -10.59 5.82 -20.72
CA ASP A 96 -11.69 6.79 -20.79
C ASP A 96 -12.88 6.28 -21.64
N ASP A 97 -13.89 7.14 -21.79
CA ASP A 97 -15.09 6.86 -22.59
C ASP A 97 -14.81 6.62 -24.08
N ARG A 98 -13.61 6.96 -24.55
CA ARG A 98 -13.14 6.77 -25.93
C ARG A 98 -12.16 5.61 -26.05
N GLN A 99 -12.01 4.79 -25.01
CA GLN A 99 -11.05 3.68 -24.94
C GLN A 99 -9.58 4.12 -25.01
N ILE A 100 -9.28 5.34 -24.58
CA ILE A 100 -7.90 5.86 -24.50
C ILE A 100 -7.34 5.56 -23.10
N VAL A 101 -6.13 5.02 -23.04
CA VAL A 101 -5.43 4.74 -21.78
C VAL A 101 -5.11 6.04 -21.04
N ILE A 102 -5.57 6.16 -19.80
CA ILE A 102 -5.41 7.36 -18.97
C ILE A 102 -4.44 7.19 -17.79
N GLY A 103 -3.87 5.99 -17.61
CA GLY A 103 -2.94 5.72 -16.53
C GLY A 103 -2.03 4.51 -16.79
N PRO A 104 -0.95 4.36 -16.02
CA PRO A 104 -0.09 3.19 -16.09
C PRO A 104 -0.82 1.93 -15.62
N PRO A 105 -0.39 0.74 -16.09
CA PRO A 105 -1.04 -0.52 -15.72
C PRO A 105 -0.93 -0.80 -14.22
N ARG A 106 -2.00 -1.36 -13.65
CA ARG A 106 -2.09 -1.73 -12.23
C ARG A 106 -2.59 -3.16 -12.06
N ALA A 107 -2.11 -3.80 -10.99
CA ALA A 107 -2.54 -5.14 -10.61
C ALA A 107 -3.70 -5.06 -9.61
N PHE A 108 -4.72 -5.90 -9.80
CA PHE A 108 -5.88 -6.03 -8.91
C PHE A 108 -6.13 -7.49 -8.56
N GLU A 109 -6.67 -7.73 -7.37
CA GLU A 109 -7.05 -9.04 -6.87
C GLU A 109 -8.57 -9.09 -6.67
N VAL A 110 -9.19 -10.11 -7.24
CA VAL A 110 -10.63 -10.40 -7.08
C VAL A 110 -10.77 -11.81 -6.47
N PRO A 111 -11.64 -12.01 -5.47
CA PRO A 111 -11.85 -13.33 -4.90
C PRO A 111 -12.42 -14.29 -5.94
N TYR A 112 -11.92 -15.53 -5.95
CA TYR A 112 -12.49 -16.58 -6.80
C TYR A 112 -13.85 -17.00 -6.22
N GLN A 113 -14.92 -16.72 -6.96
CA GLN A 113 -16.29 -17.11 -6.64
C GLN A 113 -16.80 -18.00 -7.79
N VAL A 114 -17.33 -19.17 -7.45
CA VAL A 114 -18.09 -19.99 -8.40
C VAL A 114 -19.54 -19.62 -8.20
N GLU A 115 -20.15 -19.04 -9.23
CA GLU A 115 -21.60 -18.78 -9.26
C GLU A 115 -22.38 -20.09 -9.45
#